data_AF-A0A925XFY9-F1
#
_entry.id   AF-A0A925XFY9-F1
#
_cell.length_a   1.000
_cell.length_b   1.000
_cell.length_c   1.000
_cell.angle_alpha   90.00
_cell.angle_beta   90.00
_cell.angle_gamma   90.00
#
_symmetry.space_group_name_H-M   'P 1'
#
loop_
_entity.id
_entity.type
_entity.pdbx_description
1 polymer ?
#
loop_
_entity_poly.entity_id
_entity_poly.type
_entity_poly.pdbx_seq_one_letter_code
_entity_poly.pdbx_strand_id
1 'polypeptide(L)'
;MNSLAKLVVAVIFASTLASTRAAEPVYDVVVYGGTSGGVTAAIQSARMGKSVVLIEPSGHIGGLTSGGLGATDIGNKGAIGGLSREFYRKIGAYYLQASAWKFGSRDAYVEKRKALSEN
;
A
#
# COMPACT_ATOMS: atom_id res chain seq x y z
N MET A 1 -15.44 20.48 -54.62
CA MET A 1 -15.90 19.65 -53.49
C MET A 1 -17.20 20.24 -52.95
N ASN A 2 -18.30 19.51 -53.12
CA ASN A 2 -19.68 20.03 -53.06
C ASN A 2 -20.05 20.31 -51.61
N SER A 3 -20.87 21.33 -51.34
CA SER A 3 -21.27 21.72 -49.96
C SER A 3 -21.87 20.54 -49.17
N LEU A 4 -22.57 19.65 -49.87
CA LEU A 4 -23.13 18.41 -49.32
C LEU A 4 -22.06 17.42 -48.82
N ALA A 5 -20.94 17.28 -49.52
CA ALA A 5 -19.86 16.38 -49.13
C ALA A 5 -19.14 16.85 -47.85
N LYS A 6 -19.02 18.18 -47.66
CA LYS A 6 -18.45 18.76 -46.44
C LYS A 6 -19.36 18.52 -45.23
N LEU A 7 -20.68 18.63 -45.41
CA LEU A 7 -21.66 18.40 -44.35
C LEU A 7 -21.67 16.93 -43.91
N VAL A 8 -21.63 16.00 -44.85
CA VAL A 8 -21.58 14.55 -44.53
C VAL A 8 -20.30 14.20 -43.77
N VAL A 9 -19.15 14.72 -44.19
CA VAL A 9 -17.88 14.49 -43.48
C VAL A 9 -17.91 15.11 -42.07
N ALA A 10 -18.48 16.31 -41.90
CA ALA A 10 -18.61 16.95 -40.59
C ALA A 10 -19.54 16.16 -39.64
N VAL A 11 -20.64 15.60 -40.15
CA VAL A 11 -21.56 14.77 -39.35
C VAL A 11 -20.92 13.44 -38.95
N ILE A 12 -20.16 12.80 -39.84
CA ILE A 12 -19.42 11.56 -39.53
C ILE A 12 -18.31 11.84 -38.50
N PHE A 13 -17.59 12.96 -38.63
CA PHE A 13 -16.56 13.35 -37.67
C PHE A 13 -17.14 13.67 -36.28
N ALA A 14 -18.28 14.36 -36.24
CA ALA A 14 -19.01 14.67 -35.01
C ALA A 14 -19.61 13.41 -34.34
N SER A 15 -20.06 12.42 -35.12
CA SER A 15 -20.57 11.16 -34.56
C SER A 15 -19.46 10.24 -34.03
N THR A 16 -18.25 10.30 -34.58
CA THR A 16 -17.07 9.60 -34.02
C THR A 16 -16.51 10.25 -32.75
N LEU A 17 -16.87 11.50 -32.46
CA LEU A 17 -16.54 12.20 -31.21
C LEU A 17 -17.56 11.93 -30.09
N ALA A 18 -18.58 11.11 -30.34
CA ALA A 18 -19.52 10.66 -29.32
C ALA A 18 -18.83 9.73 -28.32
N SER A 19 -18.21 10.36 -27.31
CA SER A 19 -17.81 9.85 -26.00
C SER A 19 -17.61 8.32 -25.90
N THR A 20 -16.39 7.86 -26.20
CA THR A 20 -15.89 6.61 -25.61
C THR A 20 -15.72 6.84 -24.12
N ARG A 21 -16.79 6.62 -23.34
CA ARG A 21 -16.69 6.59 -21.89
C ARG A 21 -15.85 5.37 -21.54
N ALA A 22 -14.62 5.58 -21.08
CA ALA A 22 -13.80 4.50 -20.56
C ALA A 22 -14.63 3.77 -19.50
N ALA A 23 -14.72 2.44 -19.61
CA ALA A 23 -15.42 1.64 -18.62
C ALA A 23 -14.81 1.93 -17.24
N GLU A 24 -15.65 2.22 -16.25
CA GLU A 24 -15.18 2.38 -14.87
C GLU A 24 -14.45 1.09 -14.47
N PRO A 25 -13.25 1.19 -13.87
CA PRO A 25 -12.48 0.02 -13.52
C PRO A 25 -13.25 -0.81 -12.48
N VAL A 26 -13.50 -2.07 -12.81
CA VAL A 26 -14.17 -3.05 -11.94
C VAL A 26 -13.12 -3.83 -11.16
N TYR A 27 -13.31 -3.94 -9.85
CA TYR A 27 -12.44 -4.71 -8.96
C TYR A 27 -13.27 -5.74 -8.19
N ASP A 28 -12.68 -6.89 -7.91
CA ASP A 28 -13.29 -7.92 -7.06
C ASP A 28 -13.40 -7.47 -5.59
N VAL A 29 -12.43 -6.68 -5.13
CA VAL A 29 -12.35 -6.18 -3.75
C VAL A 29 -12.00 -4.69 -3.74
N VAL A 30 -12.80 -3.90 -3.04
CA VAL A 30 -12.51 -2.50 -2.72
C VAL A 30 -12.21 -2.39 -1.23
N VAL A 31 -10.99 -2.00 -0.89
CA VAL A 31 -10.60 -1.74 0.50
C VAL A 31 -10.57 -0.23 0.73
N TYR A 32 -11.41 0.26 1.63
CA TYR A 32 -11.40 1.65 2.06
C TYR A 32 -10.73 1.78 3.42
N GLY A 33 -9.63 2.53 3.47
CA GLY A 33 -8.80 2.71 4.66
C GLY A 33 -7.45 2.03 4.50
N GLY A 34 -6.39 2.82 4.37
CA GLY A 34 -5.02 2.35 4.20
C GLY A 34 -4.26 2.13 5.50
N THR A 35 -4.92 1.78 6.61
CA THR A 35 -4.22 1.38 7.84
C THR A 35 -3.59 -0.01 7.69
N SER A 36 -2.81 -0.46 8.69
CA SER A 36 -2.20 -1.80 8.69
C SER A 36 -3.21 -2.92 8.41
N GLY A 37 -4.44 -2.82 8.93
CA GLY A 37 -5.52 -3.77 8.65
C GLY A 37 -5.97 -3.77 7.19
N GLY A 38 -6.23 -2.59 6.62
CA GLY A 38 -6.67 -2.48 5.22
C GLY A 38 -5.58 -2.88 4.22
N VAL A 39 -4.34 -2.48 4.46
CA VAL A 39 -3.19 -2.93 3.64
C VAL A 39 -3.04 -4.45 3.70
N THR A 40 -3.17 -5.04 4.89
CA THR A 40 -3.12 -6.50 5.07
C THR A 40 -4.25 -7.20 4.31
N ALA A 41 -5.48 -6.69 4.38
CA ALA A 41 -6.62 -7.22 3.64
C ALA A 41 -6.43 -7.12 2.12
N ALA A 42 -5.90 -5.99 1.63
CA ALA A 42 -5.60 -5.80 0.22
C ALA A 42 -4.54 -6.78 -0.29
N ILE A 43 -3.44 -6.95 0.48
CA ILE A 43 -2.38 -7.90 0.14
C ILE A 43 -2.91 -9.34 0.09
N GLN A 44 -3.71 -9.77 1.07
CA GLN A 44 -4.26 -11.13 1.04
C GLN A 44 -5.22 -11.32 -0.13
N SER A 45 -6.11 -10.37 -0.38
CA SER A 45 -7.05 -10.43 -1.51
C SER A 45 -6.30 -10.55 -2.84
N ALA A 46 -5.23 -9.76 -3.03
CA ALA A 46 -4.38 -9.86 -4.21
C ALA A 46 -3.66 -11.22 -4.31
N ARG A 47 -3.15 -11.77 -3.20
CA ARG A 47 -2.53 -13.11 -3.16
C ARG A 47 -3.51 -14.24 -3.45
N MET A 48 -4.80 -14.02 -3.21
CA MET A 48 -5.88 -14.93 -3.58
C MET A 48 -6.32 -14.79 -5.05
N GLY A 49 -5.59 -14.01 -5.86
CA GLY A 49 -5.87 -13.82 -7.28
C GLY A 49 -7.02 -12.87 -7.57
N LYS A 50 -7.41 -12.02 -6.61
CA LYS A 50 -8.46 -11.02 -6.79
C LYS A 50 -7.87 -9.71 -7.31
N SER A 51 -8.60 -9.02 -8.17
CA SER A 51 -8.35 -7.62 -8.50
C SER A 51 -8.76 -6.75 -7.31
N VAL A 52 -7.86 -5.87 -6.85
CA VAL A 52 -8.05 -5.09 -5.63
C VAL A 52 -7.71 -3.63 -5.86
N VAL A 53 -8.55 -2.73 -5.35
CA VAL A 53 -8.22 -1.32 -5.17
C VAL A 53 -8.19 -0.98 -3.68
N LEU A 54 -7.13 -0.30 -3.24
CA LEU A 54 -6.99 0.23 -1.88
C LEU A 54 -7.11 1.75 -1.93
N ILE A 55 -8.05 2.30 -1.17
CA ILE A 55 -8.32 3.74 -1.10
C ILE A 55 -7.83 4.26 0.26
N GLU A 56 -6.92 5.23 0.23
CA GLU A 56 -6.41 5.91 1.42
C GLU A 56 -6.48 7.43 1.20
N PRO A 57 -7.44 8.12 1.84
CA PRO A 57 -7.67 9.56 1.60
C PRO A 57 -6.66 10.51 2.25
N SER A 58 -5.94 10.08 3.30
CA SER A 58 -5.10 10.98 4.11
C SER A 58 -3.67 11.19 3.58
N GLY A 59 -3.23 10.41 2.58
CA GLY A 59 -1.85 10.36 2.13
C GLY A 59 -0.91 9.57 3.05
N HIS A 60 -1.42 8.85 4.06
CA HIS A 60 -0.65 8.15 5.07
C HIS A 60 -0.98 6.65 5.15
N ILE A 61 -0.39 5.88 4.24
CA ILE A 61 -0.52 4.42 4.20
C ILE A 61 0.21 3.78 5.39
N GLY A 62 -0.45 2.81 6.03
CA GLY A 62 0.03 2.00 7.14
C GLY A 62 -0.56 2.39 8.50
N GLY A 63 -1.19 3.57 8.62
CA GLY A 63 -1.75 4.07 9.88
C GLY A 63 -0.69 4.19 10.97
N LEU A 64 -1.04 3.87 12.22
CA LEU A 64 -0.12 3.97 13.37
C LEU A 64 1.19 3.19 13.17
N THR A 65 1.14 2.07 12.45
CA THR A 65 2.31 1.22 12.17
C THR A 65 3.38 1.94 11.36
N SER A 66 3.00 2.75 10.36
CA SER A 66 3.93 3.60 9.61
C SER A 66 4.11 4.97 10.24
N GLY A 67 3.14 5.42 11.04
CA GLY A 67 3.17 6.67 11.82
C GLY A 67 4.12 6.66 13.02
N GLY A 68 4.88 5.58 13.23
CA GLY A 68 5.93 5.49 14.23
C GLY A 68 5.56 4.71 15.50
N LEU A 69 4.32 4.24 15.62
CA LEU A 69 3.90 3.39 16.74
C LEU A 69 4.16 1.91 16.41
N GLY A 70 5.38 1.46 16.68
CA GLY A 70 5.82 0.08 16.42
C GLY A 70 5.73 -0.88 17.60
N ALA A 71 5.34 -0.41 18.79
CA ALA A 71 5.21 -1.24 19.99
C ALA A 71 3.91 -2.06 19.94
N THR A 72 3.93 -3.19 19.24
CA THR A 72 2.79 -4.11 19.16
C THR A 72 2.93 -5.23 20.17
N ASP A 73 2.02 -5.28 21.14
CA ASP A 73 1.72 -6.38 22.07
C ASP A 73 2.90 -7.32 22.40
N ILE A 74 4.04 -6.73 22.79
CA ILE A 74 5.31 -7.42 23.03
C ILE A 74 5.22 -8.48 24.13
N GLY A 75 4.14 -8.46 24.94
CA GLY A 75 3.89 -9.45 25.99
C GLY A 75 3.75 -10.89 25.49
N ASN A 76 3.26 -11.12 24.26
CA ASN A 76 3.17 -12.47 23.68
C ASN A 76 3.58 -12.50 22.19
N LYS A 77 4.88 -12.68 21.93
CA LYS A 77 5.42 -12.83 20.57
C LYS A 77 4.79 -13.98 19.78
N GLY A 78 4.26 -15.00 20.45
CA GLY A 78 3.59 -16.13 19.82
C GLY A 78 2.29 -15.76 19.11
N ALA A 79 1.60 -14.70 19.56
CA ALA A 79 0.37 -14.21 18.96
C ALA A 79 0.60 -13.55 17.59
N ILE A 80 1.83 -13.10 17.30
CA ILE A 80 2.16 -12.44 16.04
C ILE A 80 2.34 -13.50 14.95
N GLY A 81 1.34 -13.64 14.06
CA GLY A 81 1.31 -14.62 12.97
C GLY A 81 1.03 -14.02 11.59
N GLY A 82 0.87 -14.90 10.59
CA GLY A 82 0.43 -14.53 9.24
C GLY A 82 1.22 -13.37 8.61
N LEU A 83 0.48 -12.45 7.97
CA LEU A 83 1.06 -11.27 7.34
C LEU A 83 1.74 -10.32 8.32
N SER A 84 1.25 -10.21 9.56
CA SER A 84 1.87 -9.37 10.59
C SER A 84 3.29 -9.85 10.89
N ARG A 85 3.46 -11.18 11.06
CA ARG A 85 4.79 -11.79 11.21
C ARG A 85 5.67 -11.56 9.98
N GLU A 86 5.13 -11.71 8.77
CA GLU A 86 5.86 -11.45 7.53
C GLU A 86 6.37 -10.00 7.47
N PHE A 87 5.50 -9.04 7.80
CA PHE A 87 5.82 -7.62 7.84
C PHE A 87 6.96 -7.31 8.83
N TYR A 88 6.88 -7.79 10.07
CA TYR A 88 7.95 -7.56 11.05
C TYR A 88 9.26 -8.24 10.69
N ARG A 89 9.22 -9.41 10.05
CA ARG A 89 10.45 -10.06 9.53
C ARG A 89 11.11 -9.22 8.44
N LYS A 90 10.33 -8.61 7.54
CA LYS A 90 10.85 -7.70 6.51
C LYS A 90 11.46 -6.44 7.11
N ILE A 91 10.79 -5.83 8.10
CA ILE A 91 11.36 -4.70 8.87
C ILE A 91 12.69 -5.09 9.51
N GLY A 92 12.71 -6.23 10.21
CA GLY A 92 13.92 -6.75 10.84
C GLY A 92 15.05 -6.90 9.83
N ALA A 93 14.78 -7.55 8.69
CA ALA A 93 15.76 -7.74 7.62
C ALA A 93 16.29 -6.41 7.06
N TYR A 94 15.43 -5.41 6.87
CA TYR A 94 15.84 -4.07 6.43
C TYR A 94 16.83 -3.43 7.43
N TYR A 95 16.50 -3.44 8.72
CA TYR A 95 17.35 -2.82 9.74
C TYR A 95 18.58 -3.66 10.15
N LEU A 96 18.74 -4.87 9.63
CA LEU A 96 20.02 -5.59 9.70
C LEU A 96 21.09 -4.94 8.81
N GLN A 97 20.69 -4.17 7.80
CA GLN A 97 21.63 -3.50 6.90
C GLN A 97 22.19 -2.24 7.57
N ALA A 98 23.51 -2.10 7.65
CA ALA A 98 24.15 -0.93 8.25
C ALA A 98 23.72 0.39 7.54
N SER A 99 23.48 0.32 6.23
CA SER A 99 23.02 1.46 5.42
C SER A 99 21.61 1.96 5.78
N ALA A 100 20.78 1.15 6.45
CA ALA A 100 19.46 1.57 6.90
C ALA A 100 19.53 2.56 8.09
N TRP A 101 20.69 2.63 8.77
CA TRP A 101 20.88 3.45 9.96
C TRP A 101 21.37 4.85 9.58
N LYS A 102 20.43 5.81 9.56
CA LYS A 102 20.74 7.23 9.27
C LYS A 102 21.27 7.98 10.48
N PHE A 103 20.84 7.59 11.68
CA PHE A 103 21.17 8.25 12.94
C PHE A 103 21.70 7.21 13.93
N GLY A 104 23.03 7.15 14.08
CA GLY A 104 23.71 6.14 14.90
C GLY A 104 23.93 4.81 14.17
N SER A 105 24.27 3.77 14.94
CA SER A 105 24.53 2.42 14.42
C SER A 105 23.66 1.37 15.10
N ARG A 106 23.48 0.24 14.40
CA ARG A 106 22.77 -0.93 14.94
C ARG A 106 23.39 -1.40 16.26
N ASP A 107 24.71 -1.51 16.29
CA ASP A 107 25.41 -2.08 17.44
C ASP A 107 25.24 -1.17 18.65
N ALA A 108 25.36 0.16 18.48
CA ALA A 108 25.08 1.12 19.54
C ALA A 108 23.64 1.03 20.07
N TYR A 109 22.66 0.82 19.20
CA TYR A 109 21.27 0.62 19.60
C TYR A 109 21.07 -0.69 20.40
N VAL A 110 21.66 -1.79 19.93
CA VAL A 110 21.56 -3.10 20.58
C VAL A 110 22.19 -3.08 21.96
N GLU A 111 23.38 -2.50 22.11
CA GLU A 111 24.04 -2.38 23.41
C GLU A 111 23.23 -1.53 24.38
N LYS A 112 22.70 -0.38 23.92
CA LYS A 112 21.77 0.43 24.73
C LYS A 112 20.54 -0.36 25.17
N ARG A 113 19.97 -1.18 24.29
CA ARG A 113 18.78 -2.01 24.57
C ARG A 113 19.05 -3.10 25.62
N LYS A 114 20.24 -3.73 25.59
CA LYS A 114 20.64 -4.74 26.59
C LYS A 114 20.79 -4.12 27.97
N ALA A 115 21.50 -2.98 28.06
CA ALA A 115 21.68 -2.26 29.32
C ALA A 115 20.34 -1.85 29.96
N LEU A 116 19.34 -1.49 29.16
CA LEU A 116 17.99 -1.17 29.64
C LEU A 116 17.17 -2.37 30.11
N SER A 117 17.52 -3.60 29.72
CA SER A 117 16.84 -4.83 30.15
C SER A 117 17.50 -5.50 31.36
N GLU A 118 18.70 -5.06 31.73
CA GLU A 118 19.48 -5.58 32.87
C GLU A 118 19.25 -4.78 34.17
N ASN A 119 18.55 -3.65 34.08
CA ASN A 119 18.06 -2.84 35.20
C ASN A 119 16.56 -3.05 35.42
#